data_AF-A0A928PMD7-F1
#
_entry.id   AF-A0A928PMD7-F1
#
_cell.length_a   1.000
_cell.length_b   1.000
_cell.length_c   1.000
_cell.angle_alpha   90.00
_cell.angle_beta   90.00
_cell.angle_gamma   90.00
#
_symmetry.space_group_name_H-M   'P 1'
#
loop_
_entity.id
_entity.type
_entity.pdbx_description
1 polymer ?
#
loop_
_entity_poly.entity_id
_entity_poly.type
_entity_poly.pdbx_seq_one_letter_code
_entity_poly.pdbx_strand_id
1 'polypeptide(L)' 'MNKFQIALKECYEPDYWLDIFCKTGLINEEAYKPLYAKCSKIRKMLIASINTAKSKT' A
#
# COMPACT_ATOMS: atom_id res chain seq x y z
N MET A 1 -7.92 -14.14 -10.78
CA MET A 1 -8.53 -13.06 -9.97
C MET A 1 -8.15 -13.12 -8.48
N ASN A 2 -8.22 -14.29 -7.82
CA ASN A 2 -8.00 -14.43 -6.36
C ASN A 2 -6.65 -13.85 -5.84
N LYS A 3 -5.53 -14.15 -6.51
CA LYS A 3 -4.19 -13.65 -6.13
C LYS A 3 -4.07 -12.12 -6.05
N PHE A 4 -4.82 -11.40 -6.89
CA PHE A 4 -4.79 -9.93 -6.92
C PHE A 4 -5.54 -9.28 -5.76
N GLN A 5 -6.62 -9.91 -5.28
CA GLN A 5 -7.33 -9.42 -4.10
C GLN A 5 -6.52 -9.65 -2.82
N ILE A 6 -5.83 -10.79 -2.73
CA ILE A 6 -4.87 -11.06 -1.64
C ILE A 6 -3.78 -9.99 -1.66
N ALA A 7 -3.12 -9.77 -2.80
CA ALA A 7 -2.07 -8.75 -2.92
C ALA A 7 -2.57 -7.34 -2.56
N LEU A 8 -3.82 -6.98 -2.90
CA LEU A 8 -4.41 -5.72 -2.51
C LEU A 8 -4.58 -5.60 -1.00
N LYS A 9 -5.08 -6.66 -0.35
CA LYS A 9 -5.29 -6.69 1.10
C LYS A 9 -3.97 -6.53 1.86
N GLU A 10 -2.95 -7.30 1.48
CA GLU A 10 -1.60 -7.23 2.06
C GLU A 10 -0.96 -5.85 1.86
N CYS A 11 -1.26 -5.16 0.76
CA CYS A 11 -0.71 -3.84 0.45
C CYS A 11 -1.32 -2.70 1.29
N TYR A 12 -2.43 -2.95 2.01
CA TYR A 12 -3.01 -2.00 2.96
C TYR A 12 -2.47 -2.15 4.39
N GLU A 13 -1.98 -3.34 4.77
CA GLU A 13 -1.42 -3.57 6.10
C GLU A 13 -0.24 -2.64 6.46
N PRO A 14 0.77 -2.42 5.59
CA PRO A 14 1.89 -1.53 5.94
C PRO A 14 1.48 -0.07 6.13
N ASP A 15 0.45 0.42 5.42
CA ASP A 15 -0.07 1.78 5.65
C ASP A 15 -0.66 1.93 7.06
N TYR A 16 -1.38 0.90 7.53
CA TYR A 16 -1.94 0.85 8.88
C TYR A 16 -0.84 0.78 9.94
N TRP A 17 0.17 -0.08 9.75
CA TRP A 17 1.29 -0.19 10.68
C TRP A 17 2.12 1.10 10.74
N LEU A 18 2.35 1.77 9.61
CA LEU A 18 3.04 3.06 9.57
C LEU A 18 2.28 4.14 10.35
N ASP A 19 0.95 4.16 10.27
CA ASP A 19 0.10 5.09 11.02
C ASP A 19 0.21 4.84 12.53
N ILE A 20 0.19 3.58 12.96
CA ILE A 20 0.44 3.21 14.36
C ILE A 20 1.84 3.66 14.78
N PHE A 21 2.88 3.34 14.02
CA PHE A 21 4.25 3.70 14.38
C PHE A 21 4.45 5.21 14.50
N CYS A 22 3.79 5.99 13.65
CA CYS A 22 3.81 7.45 13.77
C CYS A 22 3.06 7.93 15.02
N LYS A 23 1.89 7.35 15.31
CA LYS A 23 1.08 7.69 16.49
C LYS A 23 1.75 7.33 17.82
N THR A 24 2.51 6.24 17.86
CA THR A 24 3.25 5.82 19.05
C THR A 24 4.61 6.49 19.19
N GLY A 25 5.00 7.37 18.24
CA GLY A 25 6.30 8.03 18.24
C GLY A 25 7.49 7.09 17.96
N LEU A 26 7.25 5.90 17.40
CA LEU A 26 8.30 4.96 16.98
C LEU A 26 9.03 5.48 15.73
N ILE A 27 8.33 6.19 14.86
CA ILE A 27 8.89 6.89 13.70
C ILE A 27 8.41 8.35 13.71
N ASN A 28 9.25 9.26 13.24
CA ASN A 28 8.91 10.67 13.06
C ASN A 28 8.26 10.92 11.68
N GLU A 29 7.64 12.07 11.51
CA GLU A 29 7.00 12.44 10.24
C GLU A 29 7.96 12.42 9.04
N GLU A 30 9.23 12.74 9.27
CA GLU A 30 10.28 12.75 8.25
C GLU A 30 10.57 11.35 7.71
N ALA A 31 10.49 10.31 8.55
CA ALA A 31 10.59 8.92 8.12
C ALA A 31 9.24 8.39 7.58
N TYR A 32 8.12 8.81 8.17
CA TYR A 32 6.77 8.36 7.80
C TYR A 32 6.39 8.80 6.37
N LYS A 33 6.52 10.08 6.04
CA LYS A 33 6.11 10.64 4.73
C LYS A 33 6.72 9.90 3.52
N PRO A 34 8.04 9.68 3.42
CA PRO A 34 8.64 8.99 2.28
C PRO A 34 8.27 7.50 2.25
N LEU A 35 8.11 6.83 3.40
CA LEU A 35 7.67 5.43 3.47
C LEU A 35 6.23 5.28 3.00
N TYR A 36 5.32 6.10 3.53
CA TYR A 36 3.93 6.12 3.13
C TYR A 36 3.76 6.45 1.65
N ALA A 37 4.53 7.42 1.12
CA ALA A 37 4.52 7.75 -0.30
C ALA A 37 4.95 6.56 -1.19
N LYS A 38 5.96 5.79 -0.77
CA LYS A 38 6.40 4.58 -1.48
C LYS A 38 5.30 3.50 -1.47
N CYS A 39 4.71 3.21 -0.31
CA CYS A 39 3.61 2.25 -0.18
C CYS A 39 2.41 2.64 -1.05
N SER A 40 2.03 3.93 -1.04
CA SER A 40 0.97 4.48 -1.88
C SER A 40 1.25 4.30 -3.38
N LYS A 41 2.51 4.50 -3.81
CA LYS A 41 2.90 4.31 -5.21
C LYS A 41 2.80 2.85 -5.66
N ILE A 42 3.23 1.91 -4.82
CA ILE A 42 3.12 0.47 -5.09
C ILE A 42 1.65 0.06 -5.18
N ARG A 43 0.80 0.53 -4.26
CA ARG A 43 -0.64 0.27 -4.29
C ARG A 43 -1.30 0.78 -5.57
N LYS A 44 -0.98 2.00 -6.00
CA LYS A 44 -1.49 2.56 -7.27
C LYS A 44 -1.08 1.72 -8.47
N MET A 45 0.18 1.26 -8.52
CA MET A 45 0.65 0.36 -9.57
C MET A 45 -0.11 -0.96 -9.57
N LEU A 46 -0.30 -1.58 -8.40
CA LEU A 46 -1.05 -2.83 -8.27
C LEU A 46 -2.50 -2.66 -8.75
N ILE A 47 -3.19 -1.58 -8.36
CA ILE A 47 -4.54 -1.27 -8.82
C ILE A 47 -4.58 -1.12 -10.35
N ALA A 48 -3.62 -0.40 -10.94
CA ALA A 48 -3.53 -0.24 -12.39
C ALA A 48 -3.31 -1.59 -13.09
N SER A 49 -2.43 -2.45 -12.57
CA SER A 49 -2.20 -3.81 -13.11
C SER A 49 -3.46 -4.67 -13.02
N ILE A 50 -4.20 -4.59 -11.92
CA ILE A 50 -5.46 -5.32 -11.73
C ILE A 50 -6.52 -4.84 -12.72
N ASN A 51 -6.68 -3.52 -12.87
CA ASN A 51 -7.63 -2.96 -13.83
C ASN A 51 -7.26 -3.37 -15.26
N THR A 52 -5.99 -3.34 -15.62
CA THR A 52 -5.51 -3.79 -16.93
C THR A 52 -5.79 -5.28 -17.16
N ALA A 53 -5.56 -6.12 -16.15
CA ALA A 53 -5.84 -7.55 -16.24
C ALA A 53 -7.35 -7.85 -16.35
N LYS A 54 -8.18 -7.08 -15.63
CA LYS A 54 -9.64 -7.16 -15.70
C LYS A 54 -10.18 -6.73 -17.07
N SER A 55 -9.64 -5.66 -17.65
CA SER A 55 -10.05 -5.17 -18.97
C SER A 55 -9.67 -6.10 -20.13
N LYS A 56 -8.68 -6.99 -19.92
CA LYS A 56 -8.23 -7.97 -20.92
C LYS A 56 -8.93 -9.33 -20.83
N THR A 57 -9.84 -9.52 -19.87
CA THR A 57 -10.66 -10.74 -19.73
C THR A 57 -12.10 -10.40 -20.08
#